data_AF-A0A182NZX5-F1
#
_entry.id   AF-A0A182NZX5-F1
#
_cell.length_a   1.000
_cell.length_b   1.000
_cell.length_c   1.000
_cell.angle_alpha   90.00
_cell.angle_beta   90.00
_cell.angle_gamma   90.00
#
_symmetry.space_group_name_H-M   'P 1'
#
loop_
_entity.id
_entity.type
_entity.pdbx_description
1 polymer ?
#
loop_
_entity_poly.entity_id
_entity_poly.type
_entity_poly.pdbx_seq_one_letter_code
_entity_poly.pdbx_strand_id
1 'polypeptide(L)'
;MEIEARHSELRKRLDGLGFGHPLPLSAIGIVSAILDDLIQTSEKLKCANQKIEVLHQEKAAWELGVEPYKCDNSRLLAECNELHLELIKQQDKHILANTELRSRVRSLQAEKKQLEEKCLAAECKIRDLQAGVSESVKSRKDTANKRK
;
A
#
# COMPACT_ATOMS: atom_id res chain seq x y z
N MET A 1 -47.44 -49.32 45.69
CA MET A 1 -46.86 -49.99 44.52
C MET A 1 -46.11 -49.03 43.58
N GLU A 2 -46.74 -48.02 42.98
CA GLU A 2 -46.04 -47.12 42.02
C GLU A 2 -44.96 -46.22 42.66
N ILE A 3 -45.23 -45.73 43.88
CA ILE A 3 -44.29 -44.88 44.64
C ILE A 3 -43.07 -45.68 45.15
N GLU A 4 -43.28 -46.93 45.58
CA GLU A 4 -42.20 -47.80 46.06
C GLU A 4 -41.28 -48.24 44.91
N ALA A 5 -41.84 -48.47 43.72
CA ALA A 5 -41.06 -48.75 42.51
C ALA A 5 -40.19 -47.54 42.12
N ARG A 6 -40.76 -46.33 42.13
CA ARG A 6 -40.00 -45.08 41.89
C ARG A 6 -38.94 -44.83 42.96
N HIS A 7 -39.25 -45.12 44.23
CA HIS A 7 -38.28 -44.99 45.33
C HIS A 7 -37.10 -45.95 45.14
N SER A 8 -37.38 -47.22 44.83
CA SER A 8 -36.34 -48.23 44.59
C SER A 8 -35.44 -47.87 43.39
N GLU A 9 -36.03 -47.36 42.30
CA GLU A 9 -35.28 -46.95 41.12
C GLU A 9 -34.38 -45.73 41.40
N LEU A 10 -34.94 -44.68 42.02
CA LEU A 10 -34.17 -43.50 42.41
C LEU A 10 -33.07 -43.84 43.42
N ARG A 11 -33.35 -44.78 44.35
CA ARG A 11 -32.37 -45.30 45.31
C ARG A 11 -31.18 -45.94 44.62
N LYS A 12 -31.41 -46.85 43.66
CA LYS A 12 -30.33 -47.50 42.90
C LYS A 12 -29.46 -46.48 42.15
N ARG A 13 -30.09 -45.48 41.52
CA ARG A 13 -29.37 -44.39 40.83
C ARG A 13 -28.50 -43.58 41.80
N LEU A 14 -29.03 -43.20 42.96
CA LEU A 14 -28.31 -42.46 43.99
C LEU A 14 -27.18 -43.29 44.62
N ASP A 15 -27.40 -44.59 44.85
CA ASP A 15 -26.37 -45.53 45.32
C ASP A 15 -25.22 -45.64 44.33
N GLY A 16 -25.52 -45.71 43.02
CA GLY A 16 -24.51 -45.69 41.96
C GLY A 16 -23.69 -44.39 41.91
N LEU A 17 -24.23 -43.29 42.43
CA LEU A 17 -23.56 -42.00 42.59
C LEU A 17 -22.85 -41.84 43.95
N GLY A 18 -22.94 -42.84 44.84
CA GLY A 18 -22.34 -42.83 46.17
C GLY A 18 -23.19 -42.18 47.27
N PHE A 19 -24.45 -41.83 47.00
CA PHE A 19 -25.35 -41.22 47.99
C PHE A 19 -26.05 -42.28 48.84
N GLY A 20 -25.33 -42.82 49.84
CA GLY A 20 -25.79 -43.87 50.76
C GLY A 20 -26.86 -43.51 51.81
N HIS A 21 -27.32 -42.26 51.86
CA HIS A 21 -28.20 -41.77 52.94
C HIS A 21 -29.67 -42.18 52.73
N PRO A 22 -30.43 -42.53 53.79
CA PRO A 22 -31.85 -42.87 53.67
C PRO A 22 -32.65 -41.76 52.97
N LEU A 23 -33.45 -42.13 51.96
CA LEU A 23 -34.28 -41.20 51.20
C LEU A 23 -35.73 -41.21 51.73
N PRO A 24 -36.25 -40.09 52.28
CA PRO A 24 -37.65 -39.98 52.67
C PRO A 24 -38.60 -40.08 51.49
N LEU A 25 -39.77 -40.70 51.67
CA LEU A 25 -40.80 -40.83 50.63
C LEU A 25 -41.29 -39.45 50.12
N SER A 26 -41.34 -38.44 50.98
CA SER A 26 -41.73 -37.07 50.62
C SER A 26 -40.76 -36.37 49.68
N ALA A 27 -39.50 -36.81 49.63
CA ALA A 27 -38.44 -36.18 48.85
C ALA A 27 -38.26 -36.82 47.45
N ILE A 28 -38.92 -37.94 47.14
CA ILE A 28 -38.73 -38.67 45.87
C ILE A 28 -38.95 -37.76 44.66
N GLY A 29 -40.05 -37.00 44.64
CA GLY A 29 -40.41 -36.19 43.49
C GLY A 29 -39.38 -35.10 43.19
N ILE A 30 -38.95 -34.38 44.22
CA ILE A 30 -37.98 -33.28 44.06
C ILE A 30 -36.57 -33.81 43.74
N VAL A 31 -36.13 -34.88 44.40
CA VAL A 31 -34.80 -35.45 44.16
C VAL A 31 -34.71 -36.07 42.77
N SER A 32 -35.78 -36.72 42.29
CA SER A 32 -35.82 -37.22 40.90
C SER A 32 -35.73 -36.08 39.89
N ALA A 33 -36.51 -35.01 40.07
CA ALA A 33 -36.51 -33.88 39.15
C ALA A 33 -35.14 -33.19 39.08
N ILE A 34 -34.51 -32.95 40.24
CA ILE A 34 -33.17 -32.34 40.29
C ILE A 34 -32.13 -33.25 39.65
N LEU A 35 -32.20 -34.56 39.89
CA LEU A 35 -31.25 -35.50 39.30
C LEU A 35 -31.38 -35.54 37.78
N ASP A 36 -32.61 -35.59 37.25
CA ASP A 36 -32.86 -35.59 35.81
C ASP A 36 -32.41 -34.26 35.16
N ASP A 37 -32.66 -33.12 35.81
CA ASP A 37 -32.19 -31.81 35.35
C ASP A 37 -30.66 -31.69 35.35
N LEU A 38 -29.99 -32.27 36.37
CA LEU A 38 -28.54 -32.27 36.47
C LEU A 38 -27.90 -33.13 35.38
N ILE A 39 -28.46 -34.31 35.11
CA ILE A 39 -28.04 -35.19 34.01
C ILE A 39 -28.18 -34.44 32.67
N GLN A 40 -29.35 -33.86 32.40
CA GLN A 40 -29.59 -33.12 31.16
C GLN A 40 -28.65 -31.92 31.00
N THR A 41 -28.44 -31.14 32.06
CA THR A 41 -27.53 -30.00 32.03
C THR A 41 -26.09 -30.45 31.80
N SER A 42 -25.65 -31.53 32.44
CA SER A 42 -24.31 -32.10 32.25
C SER A 42 -24.09 -32.60 30.82
N GLU A 43 -25.08 -33.26 30.23
CA GLU A 43 -25.02 -33.70 28.83
C GLU A 43 -24.97 -32.52 27.87
N LYS A 44 -25.82 -31.50 28.07
CA LYS A 44 -25.80 -30.27 27.28
C LYS A 44 -24.46 -29.56 27.39
N LEU A 45 -23.87 -29.48 28.58
CA LEU A 45 -22.55 -28.89 28.80
C LEU A 45 -21.46 -29.68 28.04
N LYS A 46 -21.49 -31.01 28.09
CA LYS A 46 -20.57 -31.86 27.33
C LYS A 46 -20.68 -31.61 25.83
N CYS A 47 -21.89 -31.57 25.30
CA CYS A 47 -22.14 -31.29 23.87
C CYS A 47 -21.67 -29.88 23.48
N ALA A 48 -21.92 -28.88 24.34
CA ALA A 48 -21.47 -27.51 24.10
C ALA A 48 -19.93 -27.41 24.05
N ASN A 49 -19.24 -28.06 25.00
CA ASN A 49 -17.78 -28.09 25.04
C ASN A 49 -17.19 -28.75 23.79
N GLN A 50 -17.77 -29.88 23.34
CA GLN A 50 -17.36 -30.53 22.09
C GLN A 50 -17.53 -29.60 20.88
N LYS A 51 -18.64 -28.87 20.82
CA LYS A 51 -18.90 -27.92 19.73
C LYS A 51 -17.94 -26.73 19.76
N ILE A 52 -17.61 -26.22 20.94
CA ILE A 52 -16.60 -25.17 21.12
C ILE A 52 -15.24 -25.64 20.59
N GLU A 53 -14.86 -26.87 20.90
CA GLU A 53 -13.57 -27.43 20.45
C GLU A 53 -13.50 -27.56 18.93
N VAL A 54 -14.57 -28.02 18.27
CA VAL A 54 -14.67 -28.04 16.80
C VAL A 54 -14.56 -26.63 16.21
N LEU A 55 -15.29 -25.67 16.77
CA LEU A 55 -15.23 -24.27 16.30
C LEU A 55 -13.83 -23.66 16.47
N HIS A 56 -13.10 -24.02 17.52
CA HIS A 56 -11.72 -23.60 17.69
C HIS A 56 -10.80 -24.19 16.63
N GLN A 57 -10.98 -25.46 16.27
CA GLN A 57 -10.22 -26.11 15.19
C GLN A 57 -10.53 -25.47 13.83
N GLU A 58 -11.81 -25.23 13.53
CA GLU A 58 -12.22 -24.53 12.32
C GLU A 58 -11.62 -23.13 12.27
N LYS A 59 -11.73 -22.35 13.35
CA LYS A 59 -11.13 -21.01 13.44
C LYS A 59 -9.63 -21.05 13.12
N ALA A 60 -8.88 -21.98 13.71
CA ALA A 60 -7.46 -22.12 13.46
C ALA A 60 -7.16 -22.46 11.99
N ALA A 61 -7.98 -23.32 11.37
CA ALA A 61 -7.86 -23.64 9.95
C ALA A 61 -8.15 -22.43 9.05
N TRP A 62 -9.17 -21.63 9.38
CA TRP A 62 -9.48 -20.38 8.67
C TRP A 62 -8.36 -19.35 8.81
N GLU A 63 -7.82 -19.17 10.02
CA GLU A 63 -6.69 -18.26 10.27
C GLU A 63 -5.46 -18.67 9.44
N LEU A 64 -5.14 -19.96 9.41
CA LEU A 64 -4.05 -20.49 8.59
C LEU A 64 -4.31 -20.32 7.09
N GLY A 65 -5.55 -20.53 6.64
CA GLY A 65 -5.92 -20.37 5.23
C GLY A 65 -5.88 -18.93 4.73
N VAL A 66 -6.11 -17.96 5.61
CA VAL A 66 -6.06 -16.52 5.29
C VAL A 66 -4.64 -15.95 5.32
N GLU A 67 -3.72 -16.57 6.05
CA GLU A 67 -2.36 -16.08 6.25
C GLU A 67 -1.58 -15.80 4.94
N PRO A 68 -1.61 -16.67 3.91
CA PRO A 68 -0.93 -16.40 2.64
C PRO A 68 -1.41 -15.12 1.97
N TYR A 69 -2.72 -14.85 2.01
CA TYR A 69 -3.31 -13.65 1.43
C TYR A 69 -2.92 -12.40 2.20
N LYS A 70 -2.79 -12.47 3.53
CA LYS A 70 -2.29 -11.34 4.33
C LYS A 70 -0.84 -11.02 4.00
N CYS A 71 0.01 -12.05 3.91
CA CYS A 71 1.41 -11.89 3.54
C CYS A 71 1.55 -11.28 2.13
N ASP A 72 0.83 -11.83 1.15
CA ASP A 72 0.87 -11.34 -0.22
C ASP A 72 0.33 -9.91 -0.35
N ASN A 73 -0.79 -9.59 0.30
CA ASN A 73 -1.32 -8.22 0.29
C ASN A 73 -0.33 -7.24 0.92
N SER A 74 0.32 -7.62 2.02
CA SER A 74 1.33 -6.78 2.67
C SER A 74 2.53 -6.54 1.76
N ARG A 75 3.00 -7.58 1.07
CA ARG A 75 4.09 -7.50 0.10
C ARG A 75 3.72 -6.62 -1.10
N LEU A 76 2.54 -6.84 -1.69
CA LEU A 76 2.06 -6.05 -2.83
C LEU A 76 1.86 -4.58 -2.47
N LEU A 77 1.35 -4.28 -1.28
CA LEU A 77 1.23 -2.90 -0.80
C LEU A 77 2.59 -2.23 -0.66
N ALA A 78 3.60 -2.93 -0.14
CA ALA A 78 4.95 -2.41 -0.03
C ALA A 78 5.55 -2.09 -1.41
N GLU A 79 5.44 -3.04 -2.35
CA GLU A 79 5.93 -2.87 -3.73
C GLU A 79 5.19 -1.73 -4.46
N CYS A 80 3.87 -1.66 -4.33
CA CYS A 80 3.07 -0.60 -4.93
C CYS A 80 3.47 0.79 -4.41
N ASN A 81 3.68 0.92 -3.10
CA ASN A 81 4.13 2.16 -2.48
C ASN A 81 5.55 2.55 -2.93
N GLU A 82 6.46 1.59 -3.01
CA GLU A 82 7.82 1.82 -3.50
C GLU A 82 7.83 2.30 -4.96
N LEU A 83 7.10 1.61 -5.82
CA LEU A 83 6.96 1.97 -7.23
C LEU A 83 6.31 3.36 -7.40
N HIS A 84 5.31 3.67 -6.59
CA HIS A 84 4.67 5.00 -6.62
C HIS A 84 5.66 6.11 -6.25
N LEU A 85 6.46 5.92 -5.20
CA LEU A 85 7.49 6.88 -4.80
C LEU A 85 8.60 7.01 -5.86
N GLU A 86 9.01 5.91 -6.47
CA GLU A 86 10.02 5.95 -7.53
C GLU A 86 9.48 6.67 -8.77
N LEU A 87 8.22 6.45 -9.15
CA LEU A 87 7.57 7.15 -10.25
C LEU A 87 7.55 8.67 -10.02
N ILE A 88 7.20 9.12 -8.82
CA ILE A 88 7.23 10.54 -8.45
C ILE A 88 8.66 11.10 -8.59
N LYS A 89 9.66 10.41 -8.04
CA LYS A 89 11.06 10.85 -8.12
C LYS A 89 11.54 10.95 -9.57
N GLN A 90 11.19 9.99 -10.42
CA GLN A 90 11.56 10.01 -11.82
C GLN A 90 10.86 11.16 -12.56
N GLN A 91 9.58 11.40 -12.27
CA GLN A 91 8.84 12.53 -12.83
C GLN A 91 9.50 13.87 -12.45
N ASP A 92 9.87 14.07 -11.19
CA ASP A 92 10.54 15.28 -10.73
C ASP A 92 11.90 15.48 -11.42
N LYS A 93 12.71 14.42 -11.52
CA LYS A 93 13.99 14.44 -12.25
C LYS A 93 13.78 14.81 -13.72
N HIS A 94 12.77 14.23 -14.36
CA HIS A 94 12.45 14.51 -15.76
C HIS A 94 12.00 15.96 -15.96
N ILE A 95 11.15 16.49 -15.07
CA ILE A 95 10.71 17.89 -15.13
C ILE A 95 11.90 18.83 -14.95
N LEU A 96 12.76 18.56 -13.95
CA LEU A 96 13.95 19.37 -13.70
C LEU A 96 14.88 19.38 -14.92
N ALA A 97 15.25 18.21 -15.45
CA ALA A 97 16.11 18.11 -16.62
C ALA A 97 15.48 18.78 -17.85
N ASN A 98 14.17 18.64 -18.05
CA ASN A 98 13.48 19.26 -19.17
C ASN A 98 13.48 20.80 -19.08
N THR A 99 13.25 21.33 -17.88
CA THR A 99 13.27 22.79 -17.65
C THR A 99 14.67 23.38 -17.83
N GLU A 100 15.71 22.69 -17.35
CA GLU A 100 17.11 23.06 -17.54
C GLU A 100 17.50 23.06 -19.03
N LEU A 101 17.21 21.98 -19.75
CA LEU A 101 17.48 21.88 -21.19
C LEU A 101 16.74 22.96 -21.98
N ARG A 102 15.46 23.22 -21.68
CA ARG A 102 14.71 24.31 -22.32
C ARG A 102 15.32 25.67 -22.03
N SER A 103 15.82 25.88 -20.81
CA SER A 103 16.53 27.11 -20.44
C SER A 103 17.81 27.26 -21.26
N ARG A 104 18.62 26.21 -21.34
CA ARG A 104 19.87 26.20 -22.10
C ARG A 104 19.65 26.46 -23.59
N VAL A 105 18.60 25.87 -24.18
CA VAL A 105 18.21 26.12 -25.57
C VAL A 105 17.88 27.60 -25.78
N ARG A 106 17.08 28.22 -24.90
CA ARG A 106 16.77 29.65 -25.00
C ARG A 106 18.01 30.53 -24.89
N SER A 107 18.92 30.23 -23.96
CA SER A 107 20.18 30.96 -23.80
C SER A 107 21.04 30.86 -25.07
N LEU A 108 21.22 29.65 -25.60
CA LEU A 108 22.01 29.43 -26.82
C LEU A 108 21.39 30.10 -28.05
N GLN A 109 20.05 30.12 -28.15
CA GLN A 109 19.35 30.84 -29.21
C GLN A 109 19.59 32.36 -29.12
N ALA A 110 19.57 32.92 -27.89
CA ALA A 110 19.85 34.34 -27.68
C ALA A 110 21.32 34.68 -28.01
N GLU A 111 22.28 33.86 -27.55
CA GLU A 111 23.70 34.00 -27.88
C GLU A 111 23.95 33.91 -29.39
N LYS A 112 23.34 32.94 -30.06
CA LYS A 112 23.41 32.78 -31.52
C LYS A 112 22.93 34.05 -32.24
N LYS A 113 21.75 34.56 -31.87
CA LYS A 113 21.20 35.78 -32.46
C LYS A 113 22.12 36.98 -32.26
N GLN A 114 22.67 37.13 -31.05
CA GLN A 114 23.62 38.21 -30.75
C GLN A 114 24.91 38.10 -31.58
N LEU A 115 25.42 36.88 -31.79
CA LEU A 115 26.58 36.64 -32.63
C LEU A 115 26.27 36.94 -34.11
N GLU A 116 25.12 36.53 -34.62
CA GLU A 116 24.67 36.84 -35.99
C GLU A 116 24.58 38.36 -36.22
N GLU A 117 24.02 39.11 -35.27
CA GLU A 117 23.96 40.58 -35.31
C GLU A 117 25.37 41.21 -35.33
N LYS A 118 26.29 40.70 -34.49
CA LYS A 118 27.69 41.17 -34.47
C LYS A 118 28.43 40.85 -35.77
N CYS A 119 28.25 39.66 -36.33
CA CYS A 119 28.82 39.28 -37.61
C CYS A 119 28.32 40.21 -38.72
N LEU A 120 27.01 40.44 -38.80
CA LEU A 120 26.42 41.35 -39.78
C LEU A 120 26.98 42.78 -39.63
N ALA A 121 27.09 43.29 -38.41
CA ALA A 121 27.67 44.61 -38.16
C ALA A 121 29.15 44.69 -38.57
N ALA A 122 29.93 43.63 -38.31
CA ALA A 122 31.33 43.55 -38.75
C ALA A 122 31.44 43.49 -40.28
N GLU A 123 30.58 42.73 -40.95
CA GLU A 123 30.52 42.67 -42.42
C GLU A 123 30.18 44.02 -43.04
N CYS A 124 29.18 44.75 -42.50
CA CYS A 124 28.87 46.11 -42.94
C CYS A 124 30.08 47.04 -42.77
N LYS A 125 30.73 47.01 -41.60
CA LYS A 125 31.91 47.84 -41.34
C LYS A 125 33.09 47.53 -42.27
N ILE A 126 33.32 46.25 -42.58
CA ILE A 126 34.33 45.83 -43.57
C ILE A 126 33.98 46.41 -44.95
N ARG A 127 32.70 46.32 -45.37
CA ARG A 127 32.23 46.86 -46.65
C ARG A 127 32.42 48.38 -46.74
N ASP A 128 32.10 49.11 -45.69
CA ASP A 128 32.28 50.57 -45.62
C ASP A 128 33.77 50.96 -45.71
N LEU A 129 34.64 50.26 -44.99
CA LEU A 129 36.09 50.48 -45.06
C LEU A 129 36.66 50.17 -46.45
N GLN A 130 36.18 49.10 -47.10
CA GLN A 130 36.57 48.76 -48.48
C GLN A 130 36.13 49.83 -49.49
N ALA A 131 34.94 50.42 -49.30
CA ALA A 131 34.46 51.53 -50.12
C ALA A 131 35.32 52.80 -49.93
N GLY A 132 35.61 53.18 -48.68
CA GLY A 132 36.48 54.33 -48.38
C GLY A 132 37.94 54.16 -48.83
N VAL A 133 38.48 52.94 -48.82
CA VAL A 133 39.78 52.63 -49.43
C VAL A 133 39.73 52.81 -50.95
N SER A 134 38.64 52.38 -51.59
CA SER A 134 38.47 52.54 -53.05
C SER A 134 38.36 54.02 -53.47
N GLU A 135 37.71 54.86 -52.67
CA GLU A 135 37.62 56.31 -52.89
C GLU A 135 38.96 57.01 -52.65
N SER A 136 39.65 56.70 -51.55
CA SER A 136 40.97 57.29 -51.26
C SER A 136 42.05 56.88 -52.27
N VAL A 137 41.98 55.67 -52.85
CA VAL A 137 42.85 55.24 -53.96
C VAL A 137 42.53 56.00 -55.25
N LYS A 138 41.26 56.28 -55.56
CA LYS A 138 40.87 57.14 -56.69
C LYS A 138 41.37 58.57 -56.50
N SER A 139 41.19 59.16 -55.33
CA SER A 139 41.69 60.52 -55.02
C SER A 139 43.22 60.63 -55.07
N ARG A 140 43.97 59.57 -54.70
CA ARG A 140 45.43 59.54 -54.87
C ARG A 140 45.86 59.43 -56.34
N LYS A 141 45.13 58.70 -57.18
CA LYS A 141 45.38 58.67 -58.63
C LYS A 141 45.06 60.01 -59.29
N ASP A 142 43.97 60.66 -58.91
CA ASP A 142 43.58 61.96 -59.46
C ASP A 142 44.53 63.10 -59.07
N THR A 143 45.09 63.05 -57.85
CA THR A 143 46.11 64.02 -57.40
C THR A 143 47.49 63.78 -58.01
N ALA A 144 47.85 62.52 -58.31
CA ALA A 144 49.07 62.19 -59.04
C ALA A 144 49.00 62.55 -60.53
N ASN A 145 47.81 62.48 -61.14
CA ASN A 145 47.62 62.78 -62.57
C ASN A 145 47.51 64.29 -62.88
N LYS A 146 47.34 65.15 -61.86
CA LYS A 146 47.36 66.62 -61.97
C LYS A 146 48.74 67.26 -61.80
N ARG A 147 49.78 66.47 -61.49
CA ARG A 147 51.16 66.95 -61.21
C ARG A 147 52.17 66.56 -62.31
N LYS A 148 51.72 66.17 -63.50
CA LYS A 148 52.56 65.98 -64.69
C LYS A 148 52.22 67.03 -65.74
#